data_AF-A0A356BDJ5-F1
#
_entry.id   AF-A0A356BDJ5-F1
#
_cell.length_a   1.000
_cell.length_b   1.000
_cell.length_c   1.000
_cell.angle_alpha   90.00
_cell.angle_beta   90.00
_cell.angle_gamma   90.00
#
_symmetry.space_group_name_H-M   'P 1'
#
loop_
_entity.id
_entity.type
_entity.pdbx_description
1 polymer ?
#
loop_
_entity_poly.entity_id
_entity_poly.type
_entity_poly.pdbx_seq_one_letter_code
_entity_poly.pdbx_strand_id
1 'polypeptide(L)'
;MFDNTQSACKIQNVNFLFKMRNFNKQGGRMQGRQYDGVVLEDKWGKSYLCSSCLLAYADLGEDSINEVKDGEFGRYFLHDLEPAWDLRNIWAELYQHARPWATDLSKLNNFQLRDALLQMFARDEMRIWQLTDGWGKAPEGNGIGDGGLASSNATSVSPVPPAKASKPRGGGVTEAVATQAKTAQHTSQAPSSEKAVSKNDIVSNPAARKALYAKHGIEVGPYKELQKITKTGYQREHFIPHSCFMVRSVASSESRANVPIGAAFGTYNEGDAITYFVFDDQSKGTEHRYLTDVEKAYAKSLSEAGEYATVKQWLDHMEKETATSLCMETIERSPGVYEARVPEDEAKLVAKAIRIDTENYLDSAGVDKNAPLSNLVGGGDVPGDKVTDGLDDF
;
A
#
# COMPACT_ATOMS: atom_id res chain seq x y z
N MET A 1 -3.21 29.67 -45.08
CA MET A 1 -2.06 28.77 -44.92
C MET A 1 -1.45 29.09 -43.57
N PHE A 2 -1.81 28.34 -42.53
CA PHE A 2 -1.17 28.44 -41.23
C PHE A 2 -0.07 27.40 -41.17
N ASP A 3 1.17 27.87 -41.01
CA ASP A 3 2.36 27.07 -40.83
C ASP A 3 2.28 26.35 -39.49
N ASN A 4 2.35 25.02 -39.54
CA ASN A 4 2.20 24.13 -38.40
C ASN A 4 3.59 23.57 -38.07
N THR A 5 4.43 24.39 -37.41
CA THR A 5 5.72 23.94 -36.88
C THR A 5 5.47 23.18 -35.58
N GLN A 6 5.27 21.87 -35.69
CA GLN A 6 5.41 20.94 -34.57
C GLN A 6 6.84 21.04 -34.03
N SER A 7 6.99 21.55 -32.81
CA SER A 7 8.22 21.43 -32.04
C SER A 7 8.34 19.97 -31.60
N ALA A 8 9.08 19.18 -32.37
CA ALA A 8 9.45 17.83 -32.00
C ALA A 8 10.45 17.90 -30.84
N CYS A 9 10.02 17.51 -29.63
CA CYS A 9 10.94 17.23 -28.54
C CYS A 9 11.74 15.98 -28.92
N LYS A 10 13.07 16.12 -29.00
CA LYS A 10 13.97 15.00 -29.30
C LYS A 10 14.22 14.24 -28.01
N ILE A 11 13.75 12.99 -27.93
CA ILE A 11 14.38 11.98 -27.08
C ILE A 11 15.80 11.80 -27.65
N GLN A 12 16.79 12.38 -26.97
CA GLN A 12 18.19 12.16 -27.28
C GLN A 12 18.73 11.18 -26.24
N ASN A 13 19.34 10.08 -26.68
CA ASN A 13 20.43 9.47 -25.93
C ASN A 13 21.58 10.49 -25.99
N VAL A 14 21.59 11.48 -25.09
CA VAL A 14 22.56 12.56 -25.15
C VAL A 14 23.75 12.28 -24.26
N ASN A 15 24.93 12.23 -24.89
CA ASN A 15 26.16 12.70 -24.29
C ASN A 15 26.05 14.22 -24.05
N PHE A 16 25.28 14.66 -23.05
CA PHE A 16 25.18 16.08 -22.71
C PHE A 16 26.23 16.44 -21.65
N LEU A 17 27.13 17.36 -22.01
CA LEU A 17 27.92 18.12 -21.05
C LEU A 17 27.02 19.15 -20.37
N PHE A 18 26.82 19.01 -19.05
CA PHE A 18 26.14 20.04 -18.26
C PHE A 18 27.05 21.28 -18.12
N LYS A 19 26.49 22.47 -18.35
CA LYS A 19 27.10 23.75 -17.97
C LYS A 19 26.05 24.54 -17.18
N MET A 20 25.97 24.29 -15.87
CA MET A 20 25.08 25.06 -14.99
C MET A 20 25.47 26.55 -15.01
N ARG A 21 24.54 27.39 -15.46
CA ARG A 21 24.52 28.82 -15.13
C ARG A 21 23.80 28.93 -13.78
N ASN A 22 24.56 28.93 -12.67
CA ASN A 22 24.24 29.66 -11.42
C ASN A 22 25.12 29.27 -10.21
N PHE A 23 26.40 28.92 -10.43
CA PHE A 23 27.42 28.97 -9.37
C PHE A 23 28.51 29.99 -9.73
N ASN A 24 28.16 31.27 -9.67
CA ASN A 24 29.13 32.35 -9.70
C ASN A 24 29.50 32.70 -8.25
N LYS A 25 30.31 31.85 -7.60
CA LYS A 25 31.13 32.18 -6.43
C LYS A 25 32.03 30.99 -6.06
N GLN A 26 33.00 30.72 -6.92
CA GLN A 26 34.35 30.19 -6.65
C GLN A 26 34.84 29.46 -7.90
N GLY A 27 35.91 29.98 -8.50
CA GLY A 27 36.34 29.66 -9.86
C GLY A 27 36.98 28.28 -10.01
N GLY A 28 36.17 27.24 -10.18
CA GLY A 28 36.60 25.93 -10.65
C GLY A 28 36.04 25.62 -12.04
N ARG A 29 36.90 25.46 -13.05
CA ARG A 29 36.52 24.85 -14.34
C ARG A 29 36.18 23.38 -14.10
N MET A 30 34.89 23.01 -14.05
CA MET A 30 34.51 21.61 -14.21
C MET A 30 34.54 21.26 -15.70
N GLN A 31 35.50 20.42 -16.09
CA GLN A 31 35.44 19.67 -17.34
C GLN A 31 34.24 18.71 -17.25
N GLY A 32 33.47 18.60 -18.33
CA GLY A 32 32.15 17.96 -18.32
C GLY A 32 32.18 16.54 -17.81
N ARG A 33 31.51 16.31 -16.67
CA ARG A 33 31.24 14.97 -16.16
C ARG A 33 30.06 14.40 -16.91
N GLN A 34 30.24 13.19 -17.42
CA GLN A 34 29.20 12.44 -18.13
C GLN A 34 28.52 11.54 -17.10
N TYR A 35 27.26 11.85 -16.79
CA TYR A 35 26.43 11.00 -15.95
C TYR A 35 25.64 10.06 -16.87
N ASP A 36 25.71 8.76 -16.57
CA ASP A 36 24.90 7.75 -17.27
C ASP A 36 23.50 7.75 -16.67
N GLY A 37 22.46 8.02 -17.46
CA GLY A 37 21.10 8.19 -16.97
C GLY A 37 20.13 8.69 -18.04
N VAL A 38 18.84 8.59 -17.75
CA VAL A 38 17.74 9.09 -18.58
C VAL A 38 17.29 10.43 -18.02
N VAL A 39 17.29 11.48 -18.85
CA VAL A 39 16.73 12.78 -18.47
C VAL A 39 15.26 12.80 -18.85
N LEU A 40 14.42 13.19 -17.90
CA LEU A 40 12.97 13.16 -18.01
C LEU A 40 12.41 14.54 -17.67
N GLU A 41 11.27 14.89 -18.25
CA GLU A 41 10.54 16.12 -17.93
C GLU A 41 9.12 15.77 -17.45
N ASP A 42 8.62 16.47 -16.43
CA ASP A 42 7.20 16.40 -16.06
C ASP A 42 6.36 17.44 -16.80
N LYS A 43 5.03 17.28 -16.70
CA LYS A 43 4.04 18.23 -17.22
C LYS A 43 4.14 19.66 -16.67
N TRP A 44 4.92 19.88 -15.60
CA TRP A 44 5.17 21.21 -15.03
C TRP A 44 6.51 21.80 -15.48
N GLY A 45 7.23 21.14 -16.39
CA GLY A 45 8.50 21.58 -16.95
C GLY A 45 9.69 21.42 -15.99
N LYS A 46 9.58 20.53 -14.99
CA LYS A 46 10.72 20.16 -14.16
C LYS A 46 11.49 19.03 -14.81
N SER A 47 12.82 19.11 -14.74
CA SER A 47 13.70 18.10 -15.31
C SER A 47 14.29 17.22 -14.21
N TYR A 48 14.40 15.93 -14.50
CA TYR A 48 14.89 14.92 -13.58
C TYR A 48 15.93 14.06 -14.30
N LEU A 49 17.00 13.70 -13.61
CA LEU A 49 17.89 12.63 -14.00
C LEU A 49 17.42 11.36 -13.31
N CYS A 50 17.20 10.30 -14.08
CA CYS A 50 16.95 8.97 -13.55
C CYS A 50 18.15 8.08 -13.89
N SER A 51 18.76 7.47 -12.88
CA SER A 51 19.99 6.71 -13.07
C SER A 51 20.14 5.61 -12.02
N SER A 52 20.77 4.52 -12.43
CA SER A 52 21.24 3.43 -11.55
C SER A 52 22.74 3.55 -11.22
N CYS A 53 23.41 4.64 -11.63
CA CYS A 53 24.85 4.81 -11.50
C CYS A 53 25.27 5.40 -10.15
N LEU A 54 26.15 4.70 -9.43
CA LEU A 54 26.72 5.15 -8.14
C LEU A 54 27.53 6.45 -8.24
N LEU A 55 28.10 6.77 -9.42
CA LEU A 55 28.83 8.03 -9.60
C LEU A 55 27.89 9.24 -9.67
N ALA A 56 26.71 9.08 -10.27
CA ALA A 56 25.66 10.11 -10.22
C ALA A 56 25.21 10.34 -8.78
N TYR A 57 25.13 9.27 -7.98
CA TYR A 57 24.82 9.35 -6.55
C TYR A 57 25.87 10.13 -5.75
N ALA A 58 27.15 9.79 -5.88
CA ALA A 58 28.22 10.44 -5.13
C ALA A 58 28.39 11.94 -5.48
N ASP A 59 28.18 12.31 -6.74
CA ASP A 59 28.42 13.67 -7.21
C ASP A 59 27.22 14.62 -6.99
N LEU A 60 25.99 14.10 -6.97
CA LEU A 60 24.77 14.90 -6.73
C LEU A 60 24.28 14.84 -5.28
N GLY A 61 24.83 13.92 -4.46
CA GLY A 61 24.17 13.38 -3.28
C GLY A 61 24.45 14.00 -1.91
N GLU A 62 25.36 14.97 -1.75
CA GLU A 62 25.68 15.49 -0.39
C GLU A 62 25.32 16.96 -0.14
N ASP A 63 25.31 17.83 -1.17
CA ASP A 63 25.08 19.28 -0.97
C ASP A 63 23.84 19.85 -1.69
N SER A 64 23.20 19.08 -2.59
CA SER A 64 22.19 19.60 -3.53
C SER A 64 20.77 19.09 -3.29
N ILE A 65 20.59 18.11 -2.40
CA ILE A 65 19.32 17.41 -2.20
C ILE A 65 19.07 17.24 -0.72
N ASN A 66 18.29 18.15 -0.14
CA ASN A 66 17.94 18.06 1.28
C ASN A 66 16.95 16.91 1.59
N GLU A 67 16.28 16.34 0.57
CA GLU A 67 15.27 15.28 0.73
C GLU A 67 15.24 14.35 -0.49
N VAL A 68 15.67 13.08 -0.32
CA VAL A 68 15.44 12.01 -1.30
C VAL A 68 14.02 11.50 -1.11
N LYS A 69 13.11 11.84 -2.05
CA LYS A 69 11.69 11.46 -2.01
C LYS A 69 11.32 10.47 -3.12
N ASP A 70 12.24 9.58 -3.46
CA ASP A 70 12.07 8.57 -4.53
C ASP A 70 10.81 7.72 -4.36
N GLY A 71 10.46 7.34 -3.12
CA GLY A 71 9.26 6.55 -2.84
C GLY A 71 7.93 7.32 -2.98
N GLU A 72 7.98 8.65 -2.81
CA GLU A 72 6.82 9.55 -2.93
C GLU A 72 6.68 9.97 -4.40
N PHE A 73 7.72 10.57 -4.99
CA PHE A 73 7.69 11.10 -6.36
C PHE A 73 7.83 10.04 -7.44
N GLY A 74 8.51 8.91 -7.20
CA GLY A 74 8.60 7.84 -8.21
C GLY A 74 7.23 7.30 -8.63
N ARG A 75 6.24 7.35 -7.73
CA ARG A 75 4.85 6.96 -8.02
C ARG A 75 4.11 8.02 -8.84
N TYR A 76 4.25 9.29 -8.50
CA TYR A 76 3.52 10.38 -9.15
C TYR A 76 4.14 10.78 -10.50
N PHE A 77 5.46 10.80 -10.57
CA PHE A 77 6.20 11.31 -11.72
C PHE A 77 6.04 10.42 -12.95
N LEU A 78 6.01 9.09 -12.82
CA LEU A 78 5.85 8.17 -13.95
C LEU A 78 4.54 8.38 -14.74
N HIS A 79 3.52 8.97 -14.11
CA HIS A 79 2.22 9.26 -14.72
C HIS A 79 2.15 10.61 -15.41
N ASP A 80 2.99 11.54 -14.99
CA ASP A 80 2.99 12.94 -15.42
C ASP A 80 4.21 13.28 -16.28
N LEU A 81 4.89 12.27 -16.85
CA LEU A 81 6.01 12.45 -17.78
C LEU A 81 5.52 13.00 -19.11
N GLU A 82 6.32 13.91 -19.67
CA GLU A 82 6.15 14.40 -21.02
C GLU A 82 7.18 13.77 -21.97
N PRO A 83 6.80 13.49 -23.23
CA PRO A 83 5.44 13.63 -23.76
C PRO A 83 4.48 12.54 -23.26
N ALA A 84 3.29 12.93 -22.81
CA ALA A 84 2.28 12.00 -22.28
C ALA A 84 1.80 10.96 -23.31
N TRP A 85 1.95 11.23 -24.61
CA TRP A 85 1.61 10.28 -25.68
C TRP A 85 2.65 9.16 -25.87
N ASP A 86 3.85 9.28 -25.27
CA ASP A 86 4.98 8.36 -25.47
C ASP A 86 5.41 7.61 -24.19
N LEU A 87 4.57 7.64 -23.15
CA LEU A 87 4.90 7.10 -21.82
C LEU A 87 5.47 5.68 -21.84
N ARG A 88 4.94 4.80 -22.70
CA ARG A 88 5.44 3.42 -22.81
C ARG A 88 6.91 3.37 -23.21
N ASN A 89 7.32 4.17 -24.19
CA ASN A 89 8.70 4.17 -24.66
C ASN A 89 9.62 4.78 -23.61
N ILE A 90 9.18 5.85 -22.95
CA ILE A 90 9.90 6.45 -21.83
C ILE A 90 10.12 5.42 -20.71
N TRP A 91 9.09 4.67 -20.32
CA TRP A 91 9.21 3.60 -19.33
C TRP A 91 10.13 2.46 -19.80
N ALA A 92 10.08 2.10 -21.08
CA ALA A 92 10.94 1.07 -21.64
C ALA A 92 12.41 1.48 -21.58
N GLU A 93 12.72 2.73 -21.91
CA GLU A 93 14.07 3.28 -21.81
C GLU A 93 14.58 3.30 -20.37
N LEU A 94 13.75 3.73 -19.42
CA LEU A 94 14.08 3.68 -17.99
C LEU A 94 14.38 2.26 -17.51
N TYR A 95 13.55 1.31 -17.91
CA TYR A 95 13.70 -0.07 -17.51
C TYR A 95 14.98 -0.68 -18.11
N GLN A 96 15.25 -0.39 -19.38
CA GLN A 96 16.45 -0.84 -20.08
C GLN A 96 17.72 -0.16 -19.56
N HIS A 97 17.64 1.09 -19.12
CA HIS A 97 18.77 1.77 -18.49
C HIS A 97 19.24 1.00 -17.25
N ALA A 98 18.32 0.59 -16.38
CA ALA A 98 18.66 -0.14 -15.16
C ALA A 98 18.75 -1.67 -15.35
N ARG A 99 18.30 -2.18 -16.50
CA ARG A 99 18.44 -3.58 -16.95
C ARG A 99 18.88 -3.63 -18.42
N PRO A 100 20.15 -3.31 -18.74
CA PRO A 100 20.61 -3.24 -20.12
C PRO A 100 20.48 -4.56 -20.90
N TRP A 101 20.39 -5.69 -20.20
CA TRP A 101 20.17 -7.00 -20.79
C TRP A 101 18.71 -7.30 -21.17
N ALA A 102 17.75 -6.47 -20.75
CA ALA A 102 16.32 -6.66 -21.04
C ALA A 102 15.95 -6.06 -22.41
N THR A 103 16.46 -6.66 -23.48
CA THR A 103 16.36 -6.14 -24.84
C THR A 103 14.97 -6.30 -25.48
N ASP A 104 14.16 -7.24 -25.01
CA ASP A 104 12.78 -7.47 -25.46
C ASP A 104 11.78 -7.29 -24.31
N LEU A 105 11.04 -6.18 -24.36
CA LEU A 105 9.97 -5.84 -23.42
C LEU A 105 8.56 -6.08 -23.99
N SER A 106 8.45 -6.72 -25.17
CA SER A 106 7.15 -6.97 -25.83
C SER A 106 6.19 -7.80 -24.97
N LYS A 107 6.74 -8.60 -24.04
CA LYS A 107 5.98 -9.44 -23.11
C LYS A 107 5.40 -8.68 -21.92
N LEU A 108 5.87 -7.46 -21.65
CA LEU A 108 5.36 -6.62 -20.58
C LEU A 108 4.34 -5.63 -21.15
N ASN A 109 3.12 -5.71 -20.63
CA ASN A 109 2.12 -4.68 -20.90
C ASN A 109 2.51 -3.36 -20.18
N ASN A 110 1.78 -2.28 -20.46
CA ASN A 110 2.11 -0.95 -19.95
C ASN A 110 2.22 -0.88 -18.43
N PHE A 111 1.32 -1.54 -17.70
CA PHE A 111 1.30 -1.37 -16.25
C PHE A 111 2.21 -2.39 -15.57
N GLN A 112 2.45 -3.58 -16.15
CA GLN A 112 3.52 -4.46 -15.71
C GLN A 112 4.89 -3.77 -15.81
N LEU A 113 5.13 -3.03 -16.91
CA LEU A 113 6.35 -2.26 -17.10
C LEU A 113 6.46 -1.12 -16.07
N ARG A 114 5.38 -0.36 -15.86
CA ARG A 114 5.30 0.69 -14.83
C ARG A 114 5.54 0.14 -13.42
N ASP A 115 4.85 -0.92 -13.05
CA ASP A 115 4.93 -1.50 -11.70
C ASP A 115 6.32 -2.09 -11.44
N ALA A 116 6.97 -2.65 -12.48
CA ALA A 116 8.35 -3.08 -12.39
C ALA A 116 9.30 -1.91 -12.11
N LEU A 117 9.13 -0.76 -12.78
CA LEU A 117 9.90 0.46 -12.47
C LEU A 117 9.66 0.95 -11.04
N LEU A 118 8.42 0.94 -10.55
CA LEU A 118 8.09 1.30 -9.16
C LEU A 118 8.79 0.38 -8.15
N GLN A 119 8.88 -0.92 -8.45
CA GLN A 119 9.63 -1.87 -7.62
C GLN A 119 11.13 -1.59 -7.63
N MET A 120 11.69 -1.14 -8.76
CA MET A 120 13.12 -0.80 -8.87
C MET A 120 13.45 0.44 -8.04
N PHE A 121 12.62 1.49 -8.10
CA PHE A 121 12.75 2.65 -7.21
C PHE A 121 12.62 2.25 -5.74
N ALA A 122 11.66 1.38 -5.41
CA ALA A 122 11.46 0.91 -4.05
C ALA A 122 12.59 0.04 -3.47
N ARG A 123 13.48 -0.47 -4.32
CA ARG A 123 14.65 -1.29 -3.94
C ARG A 123 15.97 -0.52 -4.07
N ASP A 124 15.90 0.79 -4.28
CA ASP A 124 17.05 1.67 -4.52
C ASP A 124 17.91 1.25 -5.72
N GLU A 125 17.34 0.51 -6.67
CA GLU A 125 18.04 0.07 -7.89
C GLU A 125 18.12 1.19 -8.93
N MET A 126 17.23 2.18 -8.81
CA MET A 126 17.20 3.40 -9.58
C MET A 126 16.86 4.55 -8.64
N ARG A 127 17.40 5.74 -8.91
CA ARG A 127 17.08 6.96 -8.16
C ARG A 127 16.71 8.08 -9.12
N ILE A 128 15.96 9.05 -8.59
CA ILE A 128 15.54 10.24 -9.34
C ILE A 128 16.18 11.46 -8.68
N TRP A 129 16.99 12.18 -9.46
CA TRP A 129 17.59 13.43 -9.05
C TRP A 129 16.89 14.57 -9.78
N GLN A 130 16.31 15.50 -9.04
CA GLN A 130 15.75 16.69 -9.64
C GLN A 130 16.88 17.63 -10.11
N LEU A 131 16.83 18.07 -11.37
CA LEU A 131 17.84 18.95 -11.97
C LEU A 131 17.45 20.43 -11.95
N THR A 132 16.19 20.72 -11.62
CA THR A 132 15.62 22.08 -11.55
C THR A 132 15.19 22.41 -10.13
N ASP A 133 15.33 23.66 -9.70
CA ASP A 133 15.00 24.08 -8.33
C ASP A 133 13.55 23.76 -7.92
N GLY A 134 13.42 23.09 -6.77
CA GLY A 134 12.16 22.78 -6.07
C GLY A 134 11.30 21.72 -6.76
N TRP A 135 10.78 20.76 -5.98
CA TRP A 135 9.92 19.68 -6.47
C TRP A 135 8.73 20.21 -7.27
N GLY A 136 8.30 19.46 -8.29
CA GLY A 136 6.99 19.68 -8.93
C GLY A 136 5.88 19.72 -7.87
N LYS A 137 4.81 20.48 -8.12
CA LYS A 137 3.69 20.55 -7.17
C LYS A 137 3.06 19.15 -7.10
N ALA A 138 3.10 18.51 -5.93
CA ALA A 138 2.30 17.30 -5.71
C ALA A 138 0.84 17.61 -6.04
N PRO A 139 0.12 16.77 -6.81
CA PRO A 139 -1.24 17.10 -7.24
C PRO A 139 -2.17 17.32 -6.04
N GLU A 140 -2.92 18.42 -6.07
CA GLU A 140 -4.04 18.66 -5.13
C GLU A 140 -5.24 17.85 -5.60
N GLY A 141 -5.57 16.78 -4.87
CA GLY A 141 -6.63 15.85 -5.24
C GLY A 141 -6.17 14.86 -6.31
N ASN A 142 -6.26 13.57 -6.00
CA ASN A 142 -5.74 12.49 -6.83
C ASN A 142 -6.50 12.38 -8.15
N GLY A 143 -6.09 13.16 -9.14
CA GLY A 143 -6.54 13.10 -10.54
C GLY A 143 -5.98 11.91 -11.33
N ILE A 144 -5.54 10.85 -10.65
CA ILE A 144 -5.18 9.56 -11.25
C ILE A 144 -6.20 8.56 -10.72
N GLY A 145 -7.23 8.28 -11.53
CA GLY A 145 -8.16 7.20 -11.26
C GLY A 145 -7.43 5.84 -11.22
N ASP A 146 -7.99 4.93 -10.43
CA ASP A 146 -7.53 3.54 -10.17
C ASP A 146 -7.53 2.64 -11.42
N GLY A 147 -6.79 3.04 -12.45
CA GLY A 147 -6.30 2.12 -13.46
C GLY A 147 -5.24 1.22 -12.83
N GLY A 148 -5.67 0.16 -12.17
CA GLY A 148 -4.88 -1.05 -11.94
C GLY A 148 -5.12 -2.02 -13.09
N LEU A 149 -4.07 -2.42 -13.81
CA LEU A 149 -4.21 -3.48 -14.81
C LEU A 149 -4.48 -4.81 -14.16
N ALA A 150 -5.38 -5.53 -14.82
CA ALA A 150 -5.51 -6.96 -14.78
C ALA A 150 -4.14 -7.68 -14.78
N SER A 151 -3.94 -8.52 -13.76
CA SER A 151 -2.94 -9.57 -13.77
C SER A 151 -3.49 -10.77 -14.54
N SER A 152 -2.74 -11.16 -15.56
CA SER A 152 -2.89 -12.39 -16.33
C SER A 152 -2.60 -13.62 -15.49
N ASN A 153 -3.47 -14.64 -15.54
CA ASN A 153 -2.98 -16.00 -15.79
C ASN A 153 -4.03 -16.92 -16.42
N ALA A 154 -3.52 -17.73 -17.34
CA ALA A 154 -4.19 -18.50 -18.35
C ALA A 154 -4.85 -19.79 -17.84
N THR A 155 -5.82 -20.30 -18.60
CA THR A 155 -6.03 -21.75 -18.72
C THR A 155 -6.57 -22.12 -20.11
N SER A 156 -5.69 -22.79 -20.87
CA SER A 156 -5.95 -23.88 -21.82
C SER A 156 -7.28 -23.94 -22.60
N VAL A 157 -7.24 -23.67 -23.90
CA VAL A 157 -8.07 -24.41 -24.87
C VAL A 157 -7.29 -24.63 -26.18
N SER A 158 -7.18 -25.89 -26.59
CA SER A 158 -6.59 -26.37 -27.86
C SER A 158 -7.42 -25.94 -29.10
N PRO A 159 -6.88 -26.08 -30.33
CA PRO A 159 -7.34 -25.30 -31.48
C PRO A 159 -8.56 -25.93 -32.19
N VAL A 160 -9.44 -25.07 -32.70
CA VAL A 160 -10.49 -25.42 -33.67
C VAL A 160 -10.12 -24.84 -35.05
N PRO A 161 -10.21 -25.63 -36.15
CA PRO A 161 -9.85 -25.20 -37.51
C PRO A 161 -10.98 -24.41 -38.23
N PRO A 162 -10.73 -23.84 -39.42
CA PRO A 162 -11.42 -22.65 -39.90
C PRO A 162 -12.62 -22.88 -40.85
N ALA A 163 -13.49 -21.88 -40.85
CA ALA A 163 -14.30 -21.28 -41.94
C ALA A 163 -15.13 -22.15 -42.91
N LYS A 164 -16.43 -21.78 -43.05
CA LYS A 164 -17.14 -21.76 -44.35
C LYS A 164 -18.43 -20.90 -44.34
N ALA A 165 -18.40 -19.82 -45.13
CA ALA A 165 -19.35 -19.37 -46.15
C ALA A 165 -20.90 -19.33 -45.92
N SER A 166 -21.43 -18.08 -45.94
CA SER A 166 -22.49 -17.52 -46.82
C SER A 166 -23.96 -18.05 -46.89
N LYS A 167 -24.90 -17.13 -46.51
CA LYS A 167 -26.19 -16.67 -47.16
C LYS A 167 -27.32 -17.70 -47.52
N PRO A 168 -28.56 -17.26 -47.86
CA PRO A 168 -29.46 -16.25 -47.25
C PRO A 168 -30.98 -16.68 -47.19
N ARG A 169 -31.82 -15.79 -46.60
CA ARG A 169 -33.20 -15.40 -47.01
C ARG A 169 -34.44 -16.24 -46.62
N GLY A 170 -35.47 -15.51 -46.16
CA GLY A 170 -36.90 -15.87 -46.08
C GLY A 170 -37.47 -15.52 -44.71
N GLY A 171 -38.34 -14.52 -44.47
CA GLY A 171 -39.37 -13.94 -45.32
C GLY A 171 -40.74 -14.47 -44.86
N GLY A 172 -41.37 -13.81 -43.88
CA GLY A 172 -42.70 -14.17 -43.38
C GLY A 172 -43.24 -13.10 -42.44
N VAL A 173 -44.05 -12.19 -43.00
CA VAL A 173 -44.80 -11.15 -42.30
C VAL A 173 -46.11 -11.76 -41.80
N THR A 174 -46.48 -11.54 -40.53
CA THR A 174 -47.90 -11.53 -40.13
C THR A 174 -48.11 -10.65 -38.90
N GLU A 175 -48.99 -9.69 -39.15
CA GLU A 175 -49.84 -8.80 -38.35
C GLU A 175 -49.72 -8.64 -36.82
N ALA A 176 -49.93 -7.37 -36.46
CA ALA A 176 -49.91 -6.77 -35.16
C ALA A 176 -51.08 -7.20 -34.25
N VAL A 177 -50.77 -7.40 -32.97
CA VAL A 177 -51.73 -7.25 -31.88
C VAL A 177 -51.12 -6.33 -30.82
N ALA A 178 -51.79 -5.21 -30.60
CA ALA A 178 -51.45 -4.23 -29.58
C ALA A 178 -51.63 -4.84 -28.19
N THR A 179 -50.56 -4.86 -27.38
CA THR A 179 -50.63 -5.22 -25.96
C THR A 179 -50.34 -3.98 -25.14
N GLN A 180 -51.31 -3.60 -24.31
CA GLN A 180 -51.27 -2.44 -23.42
C GLN A 180 -50.10 -2.55 -22.43
N ALA A 181 -49.37 -1.44 -22.27
CA ALA A 181 -48.30 -1.31 -21.29
C ALA A 181 -48.86 -1.40 -19.86
N LYS A 182 -48.45 -2.42 -19.10
CA LYS A 182 -48.61 -2.47 -17.65
C LYS A 182 -47.61 -1.50 -17.02
N THR A 183 -48.11 -0.43 -16.44
CA THR A 183 -47.37 0.46 -15.55
C THR A 183 -46.91 -0.32 -14.32
N ALA A 184 -45.59 -0.37 -14.08
CA ALA A 184 -45.03 -0.86 -12.83
C ALA A 184 -45.36 0.13 -11.71
N GLN A 185 -46.24 -0.25 -10.79
CA GLN A 185 -46.39 0.45 -9.52
C GLN A 185 -45.17 0.14 -8.67
N HIS A 186 -44.22 1.07 -8.62
CA HIS A 186 -43.24 1.12 -7.55
C HIS A 186 -44.00 1.41 -6.25
N THR A 187 -44.28 0.36 -5.49
CA THR A 187 -44.59 0.51 -4.07
C THR A 187 -43.29 0.91 -3.40
N SER A 188 -43.15 2.20 -3.09
CA SER A 188 -42.06 2.71 -2.25
C SER A 188 -42.17 2.03 -0.89
N GLN A 189 -41.40 0.97 -0.71
CA GLN A 189 -41.13 0.41 0.59
C GLN A 189 -40.30 1.46 1.34
N ALA A 190 -40.93 2.12 2.31
CA ALA A 190 -40.26 3.09 3.16
C ALA A 190 -39.00 2.45 3.75
N PRO A 191 -37.85 3.15 3.79
CA PRO A 191 -36.66 2.61 4.42
C PRO A 191 -37.01 2.30 5.87
N SER A 192 -36.82 1.04 6.27
CA SER A 192 -36.83 0.65 7.67
C SER A 192 -35.84 1.55 8.39
N SER A 193 -36.34 2.35 9.33
CA SER A 193 -35.51 3.18 10.19
C SER A 193 -34.62 2.26 11.02
N GLU A 194 -33.43 1.93 10.51
CA GLU A 194 -32.39 1.29 11.30
C GLU A 194 -32.13 2.20 12.50
N LYS A 195 -32.40 1.66 13.69
CA LYS A 195 -32.19 2.36 14.95
C LYS A 195 -30.68 2.62 15.05
N ALA A 196 -30.27 3.88 15.00
CA ALA A 196 -28.87 4.26 15.16
C ALA A 196 -28.33 3.61 16.45
N VAL A 197 -27.26 2.81 16.32
CA VAL A 197 -26.63 2.15 17.47
C VAL A 197 -25.93 3.23 18.30
N SER A 198 -26.31 3.37 19.57
CA SER A 198 -25.69 4.39 20.42
C SER A 198 -24.30 3.95 20.87
N LYS A 199 -23.40 4.91 21.10
CA LYS A 199 -22.05 4.64 21.67
C LYS A 199 -22.10 3.81 22.95
N ASN A 200 -23.11 4.05 23.80
CA ASN A 200 -23.29 3.33 25.06
C ASN A 200 -23.67 1.85 24.85
N ASP A 201 -24.42 1.55 23.78
CA ASP A 201 -24.79 0.17 23.45
C ASP A 201 -23.55 -0.63 23.02
N ILE A 202 -22.65 -0.06 22.22
CA ILE A 202 -21.42 -0.72 21.78
C ILE A 202 -20.53 -1.14 22.96
N VAL A 203 -20.39 -0.28 23.97
CA VAL A 203 -19.54 -0.55 25.14
C VAL A 203 -20.04 -1.77 25.92
N SER A 204 -21.35 -1.82 26.19
CA SER A 204 -21.92 -2.80 27.12
C SER A 204 -22.51 -4.06 26.47
N ASN A 205 -22.78 -4.07 25.17
CA ASN A 205 -23.56 -5.13 24.52
C ASN A 205 -22.78 -5.88 23.41
N PRO A 206 -22.30 -7.11 23.68
CA PRO A 206 -21.62 -7.94 22.67
C PRO A 206 -22.46 -8.22 21.42
N ALA A 207 -23.79 -8.32 21.55
CA ALA A 207 -24.66 -8.55 20.40
C ALA A 207 -24.75 -7.30 19.50
N ALA A 208 -24.72 -6.10 20.09
CA ALA A 208 -24.67 -4.85 19.34
C ALA A 208 -23.34 -4.72 18.56
N ARG A 209 -22.22 -5.10 19.17
CA ARG A 209 -20.91 -5.15 18.46
C ARG A 209 -20.94 -6.13 17.30
N LYS A 210 -21.43 -7.36 17.50
CA LYS A 210 -21.59 -8.34 16.41
C LYS A 210 -22.48 -7.84 15.27
N ALA A 211 -23.59 -7.17 15.59
CA ALA A 211 -24.45 -6.57 14.58
C ALA A 211 -23.75 -5.45 13.80
N LEU A 212 -22.97 -4.61 14.49
CA LEU A 212 -22.17 -3.56 13.85
C LEU A 212 -21.12 -4.15 12.90
N TYR A 213 -20.41 -5.21 13.30
CA TYR A 213 -19.45 -5.87 12.41
C TYR A 213 -20.14 -6.45 11.18
N ALA A 214 -21.27 -7.14 11.37
CA ALA A 214 -22.05 -7.73 10.28
C ALA A 214 -22.56 -6.67 9.29
N LYS A 215 -22.99 -5.50 9.79
CA LYS A 215 -23.42 -4.36 8.94
C LYS A 215 -22.35 -3.95 7.93
N HIS A 216 -21.08 -4.02 8.31
CA HIS A 216 -19.94 -3.60 7.48
C HIS A 216 -19.17 -4.77 6.85
N GLY A 217 -19.68 -6.00 6.94
CA GLY A 217 -18.97 -7.18 6.44
C GLY A 217 -17.61 -7.39 7.10
N ILE A 218 -17.48 -7.02 8.37
CA ILE A 218 -16.27 -7.21 9.17
C ILE A 218 -16.46 -8.48 10.01
N GLU A 219 -15.49 -9.36 9.92
CA GLU A 219 -15.47 -10.61 10.67
C GLU A 219 -14.40 -10.48 11.75
N VAL A 220 -14.83 -10.51 13.02
CA VAL A 220 -14.01 -10.31 14.22
C VAL A 220 -14.19 -11.50 15.14
N GLY A 221 -13.10 -12.03 15.69
CA GLY A 221 -13.15 -13.13 16.65
C GLY A 221 -11.78 -13.69 17.03
N PRO A 222 -11.74 -14.71 17.89
CA PRO A 222 -10.51 -15.39 18.26
C PRO A 222 -9.80 -15.98 17.03
N TYR A 223 -8.47 -15.84 16.96
CA TYR A 223 -7.67 -16.33 15.84
C TYR A 223 -7.93 -17.81 15.54
N LYS A 224 -8.04 -18.65 16.58
CA LYS A 224 -8.29 -20.09 16.45
C LYS A 224 -9.64 -20.45 15.84
N GLU A 225 -10.60 -19.52 15.87
CA GLU A 225 -11.91 -19.67 15.24
C GLU A 225 -11.85 -19.16 13.81
N LEU A 226 -11.26 -17.98 13.59
CA LEU A 226 -11.14 -17.39 12.25
C LEU A 226 -10.16 -18.16 11.34
N GLN A 227 -9.19 -18.90 11.88
CA GLN A 227 -8.33 -19.79 11.08
C GLN A 227 -9.11 -20.92 10.38
N LYS A 228 -10.33 -21.22 10.85
CA LYS A 228 -11.22 -22.23 10.24
C LYS A 228 -12.00 -21.67 9.05
N ILE A 229 -11.93 -20.37 8.82
CA ILE A 229 -12.60 -19.66 7.73
C ILE A 229 -11.55 -19.35 6.66
N THR A 230 -11.80 -19.79 5.44
CA THR A 230 -10.96 -19.47 4.27
C THR A 230 -11.59 -18.32 3.51
N LYS A 231 -10.87 -17.20 3.42
CA LYS A 231 -11.28 -16.01 2.68
C LYS A 231 -10.13 -15.60 1.75
N THR A 232 -10.26 -15.91 0.46
CA THR A 232 -9.19 -15.69 -0.54
C THR A 232 -8.80 -14.22 -0.61
N GLY A 233 -7.50 -13.93 -0.50
CA GLY A 233 -6.98 -12.56 -0.53
C GLY A 233 -7.17 -11.79 0.78
N TYR A 234 -7.53 -12.45 1.88
CA TYR A 234 -7.62 -11.81 3.20
C TYR A 234 -6.68 -12.48 4.19
N GLN A 235 -6.14 -11.68 5.10
CA GLN A 235 -5.41 -12.13 6.28
C GLN A 235 -6.14 -11.73 7.56
N ARG A 236 -5.71 -12.33 8.66
CA ARG A 236 -6.25 -12.06 10.00
C ARG A 236 -5.27 -11.13 10.68
N GLU A 237 -5.68 -9.90 10.89
CA GLU A 237 -4.88 -8.93 11.62
C GLU A 237 -5.13 -9.06 13.11
N HIS A 238 -4.06 -8.99 13.91
CA HIS A 238 -4.19 -8.90 15.35
C HIS A 238 -4.44 -7.45 15.75
N PHE A 239 -5.32 -7.23 16.73
CA PHE A 239 -5.53 -5.85 17.18
C PHE A 239 -4.31 -5.26 17.90
N ILE A 240 -3.52 -6.11 18.58
CA ILE A 240 -2.14 -5.80 19.01
C ILE A 240 -1.27 -6.93 18.47
N PRO A 241 -0.14 -6.64 17.79
CA PRO A 241 0.71 -7.69 17.23
C PRO A 241 1.13 -8.72 18.28
N HIS A 242 1.03 -10.01 17.95
CA HIS A 242 1.39 -11.10 18.86
C HIS A 242 2.83 -10.97 19.39
N SER A 243 3.76 -10.50 18.55
CA SER A 243 5.17 -10.29 18.92
C SER A 243 5.36 -9.32 20.07
N CYS A 244 4.44 -8.36 20.28
CA CYS A 244 4.50 -7.42 21.40
C CYS A 244 4.43 -8.12 22.77
N PHE A 245 3.85 -9.32 22.84
CA PHE A 245 3.70 -10.10 24.08
C PHE A 245 4.84 -11.10 24.33
N MET A 246 5.71 -11.32 23.33
CA MET A 246 6.80 -12.31 23.39
C MET A 246 8.01 -11.77 24.17
N VAL A 247 8.70 -12.64 24.90
CA VAL A 247 9.91 -12.27 25.68
C VAL A 247 11.20 -12.22 24.87
N ARG A 248 11.16 -12.60 23.59
CA ARG A 248 12.29 -12.53 22.65
C ARG A 248 11.84 -12.76 21.23
N SER A 249 12.72 -12.48 20.27
CA SER A 249 12.56 -12.93 18.88
C SER A 249 12.53 -14.46 18.76
N VAL A 250 11.88 -14.95 17.70
CA VAL A 250 11.92 -16.37 17.32
C VAL A 250 13.36 -16.75 16.94
N ALA A 251 13.89 -17.81 17.54
CA ALA A 251 15.22 -18.30 17.19
C ALA A 251 15.20 -19.04 15.83
N SER A 252 16.37 -19.16 15.19
CA SER A 252 16.48 -19.95 13.96
C SER A 252 16.01 -21.39 14.22
N SER A 253 15.08 -21.89 13.38
CA SER A 253 14.46 -23.22 13.50
C SER A 253 13.48 -23.42 14.67
N GLU A 254 13.13 -22.38 15.41
CA GLU A 254 12.09 -22.45 16.43
C GLU A 254 10.70 -22.11 15.84
N SER A 255 9.66 -22.83 16.28
CA SER A 255 8.28 -22.44 15.98
C SER A 255 7.89 -21.22 16.81
N ARG A 256 7.20 -20.24 16.21
CA ARG A 256 6.70 -19.05 16.93
C ARG A 256 5.88 -19.42 18.16
N ALA A 257 5.10 -20.50 18.10
CA ALA A 257 4.29 -21.00 19.22
C ALA A 257 5.11 -21.47 20.43
N ASN A 258 6.42 -21.71 20.26
CA ASN A 258 7.32 -22.12 21.34
C ASN A 258 8.01 -20.93 22.02
N VAL A 259 7.90 -19.72 21.46
CA VAL A 259 8.48 -18.55 22.08
C VAL A 259 7.64 -18.16 23.29
N PRO A 260 8.25 -18.00 24.48
CA PRO A 260 7.49 -17.68 25.68
C PRO A 260 6.83 -16.30 25.60
N ILE A 261 5.63 -16.23 26.18
CA ILE A 261 4.93 -14.99 26.48
C ILE A 261 5.42 -14.44 27.82
N GLY A 262 5.50 -13.12 27.93
CA GLY A 262 5.89 -12.44 29.17
C GLY A 262 5.00 -12.82 30.34
N ALA A 263 5.59 -13.08 31.51
CA ALA A 263 4.86 -13.51 32.71
C ALA A 263 3.77 -12.51 33.15
N ALA A 264 3.95 -11.22 32.86
CA ALA A 264 2.97 -10.18 33.11
C ALA A 264 1.69 -10.30 32.27
N PHE A 265 1.68 -11.14 31.23
CA PHE A 265 0.57 -11.31 30.31
C PHE A 265 -0.27 -12.58 30.60
N GLY A 266 -0.13 -13.13 31.81
CA GLY A 266 -1.00 -14.19 32.33
C GLY A 266 -1.08 -15.42 31.41
N THR A 267 -2.30 -15.79 31.03
CA THR A 267 -2.58 -16.93 30.14
C THR A 267 -2.82 -16.51 28.69
N TYR A 268 -2.32 -15.34 28.28
CA TYR A 268 -2.40 -14.89 26.89
C TYR A 268 -1.81 -15.92 25.94
N ASN A 269 -2.47 -16.14 24.80
CA ASN A 269 -1.99 -16.99 23.71
C ASN A 269 -2.53 -16.49 22.36
N GLU A 270 -1.77 -16.73 21.29
CA GLU A 270 -2.13 -16.29 19.92
C GLU A 270 -3.50 -16.84 19.47
N GLY A 271 -3.81 -18.10 19.83
CA GLY A 271 -5.03 -18.77 19.41
C GLY A 271 -6.31 -18.10 19.91
N ASP A 272 -6.30 -17.57 21.12
CA ASP A 272 -7.47 -16.89 21.70
C ASP A 272 -7.49 -15.38 21.44
N ALA A 273 -6.40 -14.83 20.90
CA ALA A 273 -6.30 -13.40 20.60
C ALA A 273 -7.36 -12.96 19.59
N ILE A 274 -7.96 -11.78 19.83
CA ILE A 274 -8.95 -11.20 18.93
C ILE A 274 -8.25 -10.71 17.66
N THR A 275 -8.76 -11.19 16.53
CA THR A 275 -8.31 -10.85 15.19
C THR A 275 -9.49 -10.48 14.31
N TYR A 276 -9.21 -9.85 13.17
CA TYR A 276 -10.22 -9.49 12.18
C TYR A 276 -9.70 -9.62 10.76
N PHE A 277 -10.60 -9.92 9.82
CA PHE A 277 -10.21 -10.07 8.42
C PHE A 277 -9.95 -8.73 7.74
N VAL A 278 -8.74 -8.61 7.19
CA VAL A 278 -8.26 -7.47 6.40
C VAL A 278 -7.83 -7.96 5.03
N PHE A 279 -8.01 -7.13 4.00
CA PHE A 279 -7.54 -7.50 2.66
C PHE A 279 -6.02 -7.52 2.59
N ASP A 280 -5.47 -8.57 2.00
CA ASP A 280 -4.04 -8.75 1.81
C ASP A 280 -3.74 -9.57 0.56
N ASP A 281 -3.20 -8.89 -0.44
CA ASP A 281 -2.65 -9.51 -1.64
C ASP A 281 -1.10 -9.55 -1.62
N GLN A 282 -0.48 -9.29 -0.46
CA GLN A 282 0.97 -9.19 -0.27
C GLN A 282 1.66 -8.08 -1.10
N SER A 283 0.89 -7.19 -1.72
CA SER A 283 1.38 -6.02 -2.46
C SER A 283 1.38 -4.75 -1.60
N LYS A 284 2.00 -3.68 -2.11
CA LYS A 284 1.96 -2.36 -1.47
C LYS A 284 0.62 -1.70 -1.78
N GLY A 285 -0.13 -1.31 -0.75
CA GLY A 285 -1.42 -0.61 -0.90
C GLY A 285 -2.61 -1.33 -0.25
N THR A 286 -2.41 -2.51 0.31
CA THR A 286 -3.48 -3.27 0.99
C THR A 286 -3.69 -2.86 2.43
N GLU A 287 -4.88 -3.18 2.94
CA GLU A 287 -5.29 -2.94 4.31
C GLU A 287 -4.34 -3.56 5.32
N HIS A 288 -3.97 -4.82 5.12
CA HIS A 288 -3.00 -5.51 5.96
C HIS A 288 -1.63 -4.83 5.94
N ARG A 289 -1.14 -4.45 4.75
CA ARG A 289 0.16 -3.78 4.63
C ARG A 289 0.19 -2.45 5.37
N TYR A 290 -0.87 -1.65 5.25
CA TYR A 290 -1.01 -0.39 5.98
C TYR A 290 -0.92 -0.62 7.49
N LEU A 291 -1.70 -1.57 8.03
CA LEU A 291 -1.74 -1.87 9.47
C LEU A 291 -0.37 -2.37 9.97
N THR A 292 0.26 -3.29 9.24
CA THR A 292 1.61 -3.77 9.56
C THR A 292 2.64 -2.63 9.54
N ASP A 293 2.55 -1.69 8.60
CA ASP A 293 3.51 -0.57 8.49
C ASP A 293 3.35 0.43 9.64
N VAL A 294 2.11 0.74 10.08
CA VAL A 294 1.88 1.63 11.24
C VAL A 294 2.35 0.98 12.55
N GLU A 295 2.11 -0.32 12.73
CA GLU A 295 2.58 -1.09 13.89
C GLU A 295 4.10 -1.08 13.99
N LYS A 296 4.79 -1.34 12.86
CA LYS A 296 6.25 -1.29 12.77
C LYS A 296 6.79 0.09 13.08
N ALA A 297 6.19 1.13 12.49
CA ALA A 297 6.60 2.51 12.73
C ALA A 297 6.45 2.89 14.20
N TYR A 298 5.35 2.50 14.84
CA TYR A 298 5.12 2.80 16.25
C TYR A 298 6.15 2.11 17.15
N ALA A 299 6.32 0.79 17.00
CA ALA A 299 7.32 0.03 17.77
C ALA A 299 8.75 0.53 17.55
N LYS A 300 9.10 0.87 16.31
CA LYS A 300 10.41 1.44 15.98
C LYS A 300 10.61 2.79 16.66
N SER A 301 9.62 3.67 16.65
CA SER A 301 9.70 4.98 17.31
C SER A 301 9.89 4.86 18.83
N LEU A 302 9.23 3.89 19.47
CA LEU A 302 9.42 3.58 20.89
C LEU A 302 10.85 3.08 21.16
N SER A 303 11.35 2.18 20.30
CA SER A 303 12.71 1.65 20.40
C SER A 303 13.77 2.76 20.26
N GLU A 304 13.60 3.66 19.30
CA GLU A 304 14.49 4.81 19.09
C GLU A 304 14.47 5.78 20.28
N ALA A 305 13.34 5.90 20.97
CA ALA A 305 13.20 6.67 22.21
C ALA A 305 13.71 5.93 23.46
N GLY A 306 14.06 4.65 23.36
CA GLY A 306 14.38 3.80 24.52
C GLY A 306 13.18 3.54 25.43
N GLU A 307 11.96 3.59 24.87
CA GLU A 307 10.69 3.43 25.57
C GLU A 307 9.99 2.12 25.20
N TYR A 308 9.04 1.71 26.04
CA TYR A 308 8.17 0.57 25.80
C TYR A 308 6.73 0.97 26.12
N ALA A 309 5.83 0.81 25.15
CA ALA A 309 4.43 1.10 25.36
C ALA A 309 3.76 0.02 26.20
N THR A 310 2.87 0.43 27.10
CA THR A 310 1.96 -0.46 27.82
C THR A 310 0.90 -1.04 26.88
N VAL A 311 0.24 -2.12 27.31
CA VAL A 311 -0.92 -2.69 26.60
C VAL A 311 -1.98 -1.61 26.31
N LYS A 312 -2.26 -0.73 27.29
CA LYS A 312 -3.24 0.35 27.10
C LYS A 312 -2.84 1.32 26.00
N GLN A 313 -1.56 1.72 25.93
CA GLN A 313 -1.07 2.61 24.90
C GLN A 313 -1.14 1.98 23.50
N TRP A 314 -0.84 0.68 23.40
CA TRP A 314 -1.05 -0.07 22.15
C TRP A 314 -2.52 -0.15 21.75
N LEU A 315 -3.44 -0.39 22.69
CA LEU A 315 -4.88 -0.36 22.41
C LEU A 315 -5.36 1.01 21.92
N ASP A 316 -4.87 2.09 22.54
CA ASP A 316 -5.18 3.47 22.14
C ASP A 316 -4.66 3.77 20.72
N HIS A 317 -3.42 3.37 20.43
CA HIS A 317 -2.82 3.51 19.11
C HIS A 317 -3.61 2.73 18.04
N MET A 318 -3.86 1.46 18.28
CA MET A 318 -4.51 0.59 17.30
C MET A 318 -5.99 0.90 17.12
N GLU A 319 -6.72 1.37 18.14
CA GLU A 319 -8.08 1.89 17.97
C GLU A 319 -8.12 3.04 16.95
N LYS A 320 -7.15 3.96 17.05
CA LYS A 320 -7.06 5.09 16.12
C LYS A 320 -6.69 4.62 14.72
N GLU A 321 -5.63 3.82 14.56
CA GLU A 321 -5.15 3.43 13.23
C GLU A 321 -6.10 2.43 12.53
N THR A 322 -6.79 1.55 13.27
CA THR A 322 -7.86 0.72 12.71
C THR A 322 -9.04 1.58 12.25
N ALA A 323 -9.46 2.60 13.01
CA ALA A 323 -10.53 3.50 12.57
C ALA A 323 -10.14 4.24 11.30
N THR A 324 -8.91 4.79 11.25
CA THR A 324 -8.36 5.44 10.06
C THR A 324 -8.35 4.48 8.88
N SER A 325 -7.80 3.27 9.06
CA SER A 325 -7.79 2.25 8.03
C SER A 325 -9.21 2.02 7.50
N LEU A 326 -10.21 1.74 8.33
CA LEU A 326 -11.55 1.38 7.86
C LEU A 326 -12.24 2.43 6.98
N CYS A 327 -11.93 3.72 7.16
CA CYS A 327 -12.52 4.82 6.38
C CYS A 327 -11.61 5.40 5.29
N MET A 328 -10.41 4.85 5.06
CA MET A 328 -9.51 5.31 4.01
C MET A 328 -9.94 4.83 2.62
N GLU A 329 -9.94 5.76 1.66
CA GLU A 329 -10.19 5.54 0.22
C GLU A 329 -8.91 5.27 -0.59
N THR A 330 -7.76 5.19 0.07
CA THR A 330 -6.46 4.98 -0.60
C THR A 330 -5.85 3.60 -0.34
N ILE A 331 -6.63 2.72 0.29
CA ILE A 331 -6.24 1.38 0.68
C ILE A 331 -7.15 0.38 -0.04
N GLU A 332 -6.53 -0.59 -0.69
CA GLU A 332 -7.22 -1.65 -1.41
C GLU A 332 -7.92 -2.60 -0.43
N ARG A 333 -9.21 -2.86 -0.65
CA ARG A 333 -10.08 -3.74 0.18
C ARG A 333 -10.45 -5.06 -0.49
N SER A 334 -10.25 -5.11 -1.80
CA SER A 334 -10.35 -6.27 -2.66
C SER A 334 -9.69 -5.93 -4.00
N PRO A 335 -9.40 -6.90 -4.89
CA PRO A 335 -8.65 -6.64 -6.12
C PRO A 335 -9.27 -5.50 -6.95
N GLY A 336 -8.54 -4.38 -7.07
CA GLY A 336 -8.92 -3.18 -7.80
C GLY A 336 -9.96 -2.28 -7.11
N VAL A 337 -10.24 -2.46 -5.82
CA VAL A 337 -11.27 -1.72 -5.09
C VAL A 337 -10.64 -0.92 -3.93
N TYR A 338 -10.64 0.40 -4.07
CA TYR A 338 -10.06 1.37 -3.12
C TYR A 338 -11.14 2.17 -2.39
N GLU A 339 -12.30 1.58 -2.11
CA GLU A 339 -13.36 2.29 -1.38
C GLU A 339 -13.19 2.21 0.14
N ALA A 340 -13.67 3.24 0.84
CA ALA A 340 -13.82 3.18 2.28
C ALA A 340 -14.76 2.02 2.66
N ARG A 341 -14.29 1.14 3.54
CA ARG A 341 -15.08 -0.02 4.00
C ARG A 341 -16.22 0.40 4.94
N VAL A 342 -15.98 1.46 5.70
CA VAL A 342 -16.90 1.98 6.72
C VAL A 342 -16.90 3.52 6.66
N PRO A 343 -18.07 4.17 6.70
CA PRO A 343 -18.15 5.63 6.89
C PRO A 343 -17.36 6.08 8.13
N GLU A 344 -16.73 7.27 8.08
CA GLU A 344 -15.78 7.72 9.12
C GLU A 344 -16.38 7.74 10.54
N ASP A 345 -17.65 8.11 10.67
CA ASP A 345 -18.35 8.15 11.95
C ASP A 345 -18.61 6.75 12.53
N GLU A 346 -18.91 5.78 11.68
CA GLU A 346 -19.10 4.38 12.05
C GLU A 346 -17.78 3.62 12.20
N ALA A 347 -16.73 4.00 11.46
CA ALA A 347 -15.39 3.39 11.54
C ALA A 347 -14.80 3.50 12.95
N LYS A 348 -15.01 4.65 13.60
CA LYS A 348 -14.63 4.89 15.01
C LYS A 348 -15.39 3.95 15.95
N LEU A 349 -16.67 3.68 15.69
CA LEU A 349 -17.47 2.75 16.50
C LEU A 349 -17.01 1.31 16.31
N VAL A 350 -16.71 0.91 15.07
CA VAL A 350 -16.20 -0.43 14.75
C VAL A 350 -14.85 -0.66 15.42
N ALA A 351 -13.89 0.25 15.27
CA ALA A 351 -12.57 0.11 15.89
C ALA A 351 -12.68 0.06 17.43
N LYS A 352 -13.56 0.90 18.01
CA LYS A 352 -13.86 0.85 19.44
C LYS A 352 -14.43 -0.50 19.88
N ALA A 353 -15.33 -1.07 19.07
CA ALA A 353 -15.91 -2.37 19.34
C ALA A 353 -14.83 -3.48 19.33
N ILE A 354 -13.94 -3.49 18.33
CA ILE A 354 -12.84 -4.48 18.24
C ILE A 354 -11.90 -4.34 19.43
N ARG A 355 -11.57 -3.10 19.83
CA ARG A 355 -10.81 -2.84 21.04
C ARG A 355 -11.48 -3.44 22.27
N ILE A 356 -12.78 -3.21 22.48
CA ILE A 356 -13.49 -3.72 23.66
C ILE A 356 -13.46 -5.25 23.69
N ASP A 357 -13.64 -5.92 22.55
CA ASP A 357 -13.54 -7.38 22.49
C ASP A 357 -12.11 -7.85 22.81
N THR A 358 -11.09 -7.10 22.35
CA THR A 358 -9.68 -7.36 22.67
C THR A 358 -9.41 -7.15 24.17
N GLU A 359 -9.85 -6.05 24.76
CA GLU A 359 -9.74 -5.76 26.19
C GLU A 359 -10.41 -6.84 27.05
N ASN A 360 -11.62 -7.28 26.69
CA ASN A 360 -12.32 -8.36 27.39
C ASN A 360 -11.52 -9.67 27.36
N TYR A 361 -10.91 -10.00 26.22
CA TYR A 361 -10.04 -11.16 26.13
C TYR A 361 -8.80 -11.01 27.02
N LEU A 362 -8.09 -9.88 26.93
CA LEU A 362 -6.89 -9.61 27.73
C LEU A 362 -7.20 -9.66 29.24
N ASP A 363 -8.34 -9.12 29.65
CA ASP A 363 -8.82 -9.17 31.04
C ASP A 363 -9.09 -10.62 31.47
N SER A 364 -9.74 -11.42 30.62
CA SER A 364 -9.98 -12.85 30.90
C SER A 364 -8.70 -13.68 30.97
N ALA A 365 -7.66 -13.27 30.24
CA ALA A 365 -6.35 -13.88 30.23
C ALA A 365 -5.46 -13.43 31.40
N GLY A 366 -5.92 -12.48 32.23
CA GLY A 366 -5.14 -11.96 33.36
C GLY A 366 -3.94 -11.13 32.94
N VAL A 367 -4.01 -10.46 31.79
CA VAL A 367 -2.96 -9.57 31.28
C VAL A 367 -2.86 -8.31 32.15
N ASP A 368 -1.68 -7.99 32.68
CA ASP A 368 -1.42 -6.70 33.29
C ASP A 368 -1.36 -5.62 32.20
N LYS A 369 -2.42 -4.81 32.10
CA LYS A 369 -2.53 -3.77 31.07
C LYS A 369 -1.54 -2.60 31.24
N ASN A 370 -0.83 -2.54 32.37
CA ASN A 370 0.23 -1.55 32.63
C ASN A 370 1.63 -2.10 32.36
N ALA A 371 1.78 -3.40 32.10
CA ALA A 371 3.07 -3.98 31.78
C ALA A 371 3.57 -3.47 30.41
N PRO A 372 4.87 -3.19 30.27
CA PRO A 372 5.46 -2.79 29.00
C PRO A 372 5.44 -3.95 28.01
N LEU A 373 5.09 -3.68 26.76
CA LEU A 373 5.15 -4.61 25.64
C LEU A 373 6.50 -4.49 24.91
N SER A 374 6.89 -5.54 24.19
CA SER A 374 8.11 -5.53 23.38
C SER A 374 7.98 -4.67 22.12
N ASN A 375 9.12 -4.24 21.60
CA ASN A 375 9.22 -3.51 20.33
C ASN A 375 9.61 -4.44 19.16
N LEU A 376 9.49 -5.76 19.35
CA LEU A 376 9.94 -6.79 18.39
C LEU A 376 9.29 -6.65 17.01
N VAL A 377 8.03 -6.17 16.92
CA VAL A 377 7.35 -5.98 15.63
C VAL A 377 8.09 -4.97 14.75
N GLY A 378 8.70 -3.94 15.35
CA GLY A 378 9.54 -2.93 14.68
C GLY A 378 11.00 -3.33 14.54
N GLY A 379 11.39 -4.54 14.97
CA GLY A 379 12.78 -5.00 15.02
C GLY A 379 13.58 -4.49 16.22
N GLY A 380 12.91 -3.94 17.24
CA GLY A 380 13.54 -3.54 18.51
C GLY A 380 13.58 -4.67 19.54
N ASP A 381 13.87 -4.33 20.80
CA ASP A 381 14.11 -5.29 21.88
C ASP A 381 12.87 -5.51 22.79
N VAL A 382 13.07 -6.22 23.90
CA VAL A 382 12.07 -6.53 24.92
C VAL A 382 12.36 -5.76 26.22
N PRO A 383 11.34 -5.38 27.01
CA PRO A 383 11.56 -4.66 28.26
C PRO A 383 12.36 -5.49 29.25
N GLY A 384 13.39 -4.89 29.84
CA GLY A 384 14.24 -5.55 30.85
C GLY A 384 15.47 -6.26 30.30
N ASP A 385 15.58 -6.46 28.98
CA ASP A 385 16.83 -6.78 28.30
C ASP A 385 17.70 -5.51 28.25
N LYS A 386 18.15 -5.03 29.41
CA LYS A 386 19.35 -4.19 29.41
C LYS A 386 20.50 -5.12 29.08
N VAL A 387 21.01 -4.99 27.86
CA VAL A 387 22.37 -5.40 27.47
C VAL A 387 23.28 -5.07 28.66
N THR A 388 23.79 -6.10 29.31
CA THR A 388 24.97 -5.92 30.14
C THR A 388 26.08 -5.52 29.17
N ASP A 389 26.31 -4.22 29.01
CA ASP A 389 27.50 -3.64 28.38
C ASP A 389 28.74 -3.99 29.23
N GLY A 390 29.06 -5.28 29.27
CA GLY A 390 30.06 -5.84 30.14
C GLY A 390 30.70 -7.05 29.49
N LEU A 391 31.88 -6.79 28.93
CA LEU A 391 32.95 -7.74 28.58
C LEU A 391 32.95 -8.27 27.13
N ASP A 392 33.31 -7.40 26.19
CA ASP A 392 34.27 -7.80 25.15
C ASP A 392 35.63 -7.19 25.50
N ASP A 393 36.38 -7.94 26.30
CA ASP A 393 37.82 -7.78 26.50
C ASP A 393 38.39 -9.20 26.68
N PHE A 394 38.48 -9.96 25.57
CA PHE A 394 39.28 -11.18 25.44
C PHE A 394 39.79 -11.39 24.01
#